data_AF-C7CCI9-F1
#
_entry.id   AF-C7CCI9-F1
#
_cell.length_a   1.000
_cell.length_b   1.000
_cell.length_c   1.000
_cell.angle_alpha   90.00
_cell.angle_beta   90.00
_cell.angle_gamma   90.00
#
_symmetry.space_group_name_H-M   'P 1'
#
loop_
_entity.id
_entity.type
_entity.pdbx_description
1 polymer ?
#
loop_
_entity_poly.entity_id
_entity_poly.type
_entity_poly.pdbx_seq_one_letter_code
_entity_poly.pdbx_strand_id
1 'polypeptide(L)'
;MWPLPPQRLHLRRPELVPRHGSRTQGNVPKGDPRSPIRKSRRKGVEEFKVNGQYVNTPVVDGREGVVGIPFFDSYVEKAALDFLDDAAKGGTPFYINVNFMKVHQPNMPAPEFEHKSLSKTKYADSVVELDARIGRIMDKLRSLGLEQNTLVFYTTDNGAWQDVYPDAGYTPFRGTKGTVREGGNRVPAMAVWPGKIKPGTKNHDIVGGLDLMATFASVAGLKLPEKDREGQPMTFDSHDMSPVLLGTGKSERKSWFYFTEDELTPGAVRVGNYKAVFNLRGDDGAATGGLTVDSNLGWKGSSKYVATVPQVFDLWQDPQERYDIFMNNYTERTWTMVTMSEAVKALMKTYAQFPPRKLQSEVYTGPVTISQYERLQSVRERLANEGISLPLPTGQ
;
A
#
# COMPACT_ATOMS: atom_id res chain seq x y z
N MET A 1 -11.25 5.96 3.25
CA MET A 1 -10.70 7.15 2.58
C MET A 1 -11.78 7.64 1.61
N TRP A 2 -12.21 8.90 1.72
CA TRP A 2 -13.34 9.46 0.95
C TRP A 2 -12.96 9.63 -0.53
N PRO A 3 -13.78 9.20 -1.51
CA PRO A 3 -13.48 9.47 -2.91
C PRO A 3 -13.80 10.94 -3.21
N LEU A 4 -12.84 11.67 -3.78
CA LEU A 4 -13.07 12.98 -4.38
C LEU A 4 -13.94 12.83 -5.65
N PRO A 5 -14.86 13.75 -5.94
CA PRO A 5 -15.70 13.66 -7.13
C PRO A 5 -14.91 14.03 -8.40
N PRO A 6 -15.28 13.48 -9.57
CA PRO A 6 -14.56 13.68 -10.83
C PRO A 6 -14.75 15.11 -11.36
N GLN A 7 -13.66 15.88 -11.46
CA GLN A 7 -13.66 17.16 -12.15
C GLN A 7 -13.57 16.92 -13.67
N ARG A 8 -14.60 17.34 -14.42
CA ARG A 8 -14.59 17.36 -15.89
C ARG A 8 -13.57 18.38 -16.39
N LEU A 9 -12.52 17.90 -17.05
CA LEU A 9 -11.56 18.76 -17.74
C LEU A 9 -12.16 19.26 -19.07
N HIS A 10 -12.56 20.53 -19.15
CA HIS A 10 -12.89 21.16 -20.43
C HIS A 10 -11.60 21.58 -21.15
N LEU A 11 -11.12 20.72 -22.05
CA LEU A 11 -10.05 21.04 -22.99
C LEU A 11 -10.60 21.95 -24.10
N ARG A 12 -10.29 23.25 -24.07
CA ARG A 12 -10.40 24.11 -25.25
C ARG A 12 -9.31 23.72 -26.24
N ARG A 13 -9.70 23.31 -27.45
CA ARG A 13 -8.78 23.09 -28.57
C ARG A 13 -8.17 24.43 -29.00
N PRO A 14 -6.85 24.53 -29.22
CA PRO A 14 -6.29 25.67 -29.94
C PRO A 14 -6.58 25.53 -31.44
N GLU A 15 -7.04 26.62 -32.05
CA GLU A 15 -7.26 26.78 -33.49
C GLU A 15 -5.95 26.60 -34.27
N LEU A 16 -5.99 25.77 -35.30
CA LEU A 16 -4.95 25.65 -36.32
C LEU A 16 -5.30 26.58 -37.50
N VAL A 17 -4.41 27.51 -37.82
CA VAL A 17 -4.46 28.31 -39.07
C VAL A 17 -3.30 27.87 -39.98
N PRO A 18 -3.47 27.76 -41.33
CA PRO A 18 -2.69 26.83 -42.14
C PRO A 18 -1.76 27.47 -43.19
N ARG A 19 -0.83 26.62 -43.69
CA ARG A 19 -0.14 26.58 -45.01
C ARG A 19 0.97 27.59 -45.34
N HIS A 20 2.13 27.03 -45.71
CA HIS A 20 2.85 27.10 -47.01
C HIS A 20 4.09 26.18 -46.86
N GLY A 21 4.63 25.39 -47.78
CA GLY A 21 4.44 25.12 -49.21
C GLY A 21 5.72 24.42 -49.71
N SER A 22 5.58 23.23 -50.31
CA SER A 22 6.49 22.53 -51.26
C SER A 22 8.04 22.63 -51.13
N ARG A 23 8.73 21.47 -51.08
CA ARG A 23 9.49 20.88 -52.22
C ARG A 23 10.29 19.64 -51.81
N THR A 24 10.30 18.69 -52.72
CA THR A 24 11.11 17.48 -52.82
C THR A 24 12.57 17.78 -53.16
N GLN A 25 13.52 17.02 -52.61
CA GLN A 25 14.60 16.27 -53.29
C GLN A 25 15.74 15.93 -52.32
N GLY A 26 16.29 14.73 -52.49
CA GLY A 26 17.36 14.19 -51.66
C GLY A 26 18.75 14.74 -51.98
N ASN A 27 19.65 14.61 -51.02
CA ASN A 27 21.02 14.10 -51.17
C ASN A 27 21.75 14.26 -49.84
N VAL A 28 22.46 13.20 -49.43
CA VAL A 28 23.42 13.22 -48.32
C VAL A 28 24.81 13.45 -48.92
N PRO A 29 25.56 14.50 -48.51
CA PRO A 29 27.00 14.54 -48.71
C PRO A 29 27.76 14.39 -47.39
N LYS A 30 28.85 13.61 -47.48
CA LYS A 30 29.86 13.34 -46.46
C LYS A 30 30.72 14.59 -46.16
N GLY A 31 30.97 14.82 -44.86
CA GLY A 31 32.23 15.26 -44.25
C GLY A 31 32.94 16.56 -44.69
N ASP A 32 33.05 17.50 -43.75
CA ASP A 32 34.20 18.43 -43.65
C ASP A 32 34.56 18.63 -42.15
N PRO A 33 35.77 18.24 -41.70
CA PRO A 33 36.21 18.45 -40.32
C PRO A 33 37.00 19.76 -40.23
N ARG A 34 36.30 20.90 -40.11
CA ARG A 34 36.82 22.16 -39.54
C ARG A 34 35.73 23.23 -39.45
N SER A 35 35.00 23.26 -38.34
CA SER A 35 34.23 24.44 -37.92
C SER A 35 34.32 24.61 -36.40
N PRO A 36 34.70 25.79 -35.88
CA PRO A 36 34.85 26.00 -34.45
C PRO A 36 33.48 25.94 -33.76
N ILE A 37 33.34 25.03 -32.79
CA ILE A 37 32.15 24.87 -31.95
C ILE A 37 31.92 26.19 -31.19
N ARG A 38 30.97 26.98 -31.70
CA ARG A 38 30.45 28.17 -31.03
C ARG A 38 29.69 27.70 -29.78
N LYS A 39 30.33 27.73 -28.60
CA LYS A 39 29.68 27.50 -27.31
C LYS A 39 28.53 28.49 -27.15
N SER A 40 27.30 28.07 -27.43
CA SER A 40 26.11 28.85 -27.12
C SER A 40 25.92 28.82 -25.60
N ARG A 41 26.37 29.88 -24.92
CA ARG A 41 25.91 30.20 -23.57
C ARG A 41 24.47 30.70 -23.64
N ARG A 42 23.52 29.83 -23.99
CA ARG A 42 22.12 30.09 -23.61
C ARG A 42 21.99 29.67 -22.16
N LYS A 43 21.87 30.65 -21.25
CA LYS A 43 21.31 30.39 -19.92
C LYS A 43 19.95 29.74 -20.17
N GLY A 44 19.71 28.57 -19.59
CA GLY A 44 18.40 27.93 -19.65
C GLY A 44 17.35 28.94 -19.18
N VAL A 45 16.32 29.14 -19.98
CA VAL A 45 15.15 29.93 -19.59
C VAL A 45 14.17 28.92 -18.99
N GLU A 46 13.85 29.10 -17.71
CA GLU A 46 12.78 28.34 -17.05
C GLU A 46 11.45 28.88 -17.60
N GLU A 47 10.83 28.14 -18.52
CA GLU A 47 9.58 28.58 -19.18
C GLU A 47 8.35 28.40 -18.29
N PHE A 48 8.42 27.54 -17.27
CA PHE A 48 7.39 27.42 -16.24
C PHE A 48 7.94 26.74 -14.99
N LYS A 49 7.40 27.12 -13.83
CA LYS A 49 7.67 26.52 -12.53
C LYS A 49 6.41 25.81 -12.04
N VAL A 50 6.47 24.50 -11.81
CA VAL A 50 5.36 23.75 -11.16
C VAL A 50 5.41 24.05 -9.66
N ASN A 51 4.98 25.26 -9.29
CA ASN A 51 5.40 25.91 -8.04
C ASN A 51 4.42 25.75 -6.87
N GLY A 52 3.67 24.64 -6.81
CA GLY A 52 2.82 24.29 -5.67
C GLY A 52 3.52 23.41 -4.62
N GLN A 53 4.59 22.71 -5.02
CA GLN A 53 5.23 21.67 -4.20
C GLN A 53 6.04 22.20 -3.02
N TYR A 54 6.51 23.45 -3.06
CA TYR A 54 7.28 24.10 -1.98
C TYR A 54 6.56 25.34 -1.44
N VAL A 55 5.24 25.41 -1.60
CA VAL A 55 4.42 26.49 -1.02
C VAL A 55 4.15 26.13 0.43
N ASN A 56 4.28 27.10 1.34
CA ASN A 56 3.92 26.93 2.74
C ASN A 56 2.90 28.00 3.15
N THR A 57 1.81 28.08 2.40
CA THR A 57 0.81 29.13 2.57
C THR A 57 -0.55 28.44 2.74
N PRO A 58 -0.89 27.99 3.96
CA PRO A 58 -2.11 27.22 4.23
C PRO A 58 -3.38 28.07 4.11
N VAL A 59 -3.25 29.40 4.23
CA VAL A 59 -4.34 30.37 4.09
C VAL A 59 -3.87 31.53 3.24
N VAL A 60 -4.64 31.88 2.22
CA VAL A 60 -4.47 33.10 1.40
C VAL A 60 -5.77 33.88 1.46
N ASP A 61 -5.73 35.09 2.01
CA ASP A 61 -6.89 36.00 2.12
C ASP A 61 -8.16 35.34 2.72
N GLY A 62 -7.98 34.53 3.77
CA GLY A 62 -9.06 33.83 4.46
C GLY A 62 -9.62 32.61 3.73
N ARG A 63 -8.98 32.15 2.64
CA ARG A 63 -9.33 30.91 1.91
C ARG A 63 -8.22 29.87 2.06
N GLU A 64 -8.58 28.59 1.87
CA GLU A 64 -7.62 27.49 1.83
C GLU A 64 -6.55 27.76 0.76
N GLY A 65 -5.29 27.77 1.21
CA GLY A 65 -4.13 27.85 0.34
C GLY A 65 -3.56 26.47 0.03
N VAL A 66 -2.28 26.41 -0.32
CA VAL A 66 -1.59 25.15 -0.69
C VAL A 66 -0.41 24.94 0.25
N VAL A 67 -0.33 23.73 0.80
CA VAL A 67 0.84 23.25 1.55
C VAL A 67 1.53 22.19 0.70
N GLY A 68 2.79 22.45 0.40
CA GLY A 68 3.66 21.55 -0.33
C GLY A 68 4.09 20.33 0.49
N ILE A 69 4.47 19.26 -0.21
CA ILE A 69 4.93 17.98 0.37
C ILE A 69 6.04 18.14 1.44
N PRO A 70 7.03 19.05 1.31
CA PRO A 70 8.03 19.27 2.35
C PRO A 70 7.42 19.65 3.70
N PHE A 71 6.34 20.43 3.71
CA PHE A 71 5.80 21.07 4.92
C PHE A 71 4.60 20.34 5.51
N PHE A 72 3.90 19.51 4.74
CA PHE A 72 2.62 18.92 5.14
C PHE A 72 2.67 18.19 6.49
N ASP A 73 3.73 17.43 6.74
CA ASP A 73 3.83 16.65 7.97
C ASP A 73 4.03 17.50 9.23
N SER A 74 4.45 18.77 9.10
CA SER A 74 4.42 19.72 10.22
C SER A 74 3.00 20.13 10.62
N TYR A 75 2.06 20.17 9.68
CA TYR A 75 0.65 20.42 9.97
C TYR A 75 -0.01 19.19 10.58
N VAL A 76 0.33 18.00 10.10
CA VAL A 76 -0.10 16.73 10.71
C VAL A 76 0.39 16.61 12.15
N GLU A 77 1.69 16.90 12.38
CA GLU A 77 2.27 16.95 13.72
C GLU A 77 1.53 17.97 14.60
N LYS A 78 1.38 19.20 14.13
CA LYS A 78 0.69 20.25 14.89
C LYS A 78 -0.74 19.85 15.26
N ALA A 79 -1.50 19.31 14.32
CA ALA A 79 -2.87 18.86 14.56
C ALA A 79 -2.92 17.73 15.60
N ALA A 80 -1.96 16.80 15.59
CA ALA A 80 -1.86 15.76 16.59
C ALA A 80 -1.52 16.31 17.98
N LEU A 81 -0.60 17.27 18.07
CA LEU A 81 -0.23 17.92 19.33
C LEU A 81 -1.40 18.73 19.91
N ASP A 82 -2.08 19.52 19.08
CA ASP A 82 -3.26 20.31 19.48
C ASP A 82 -4.38 19.38 19.97
N PHE A 83 -4.63 18.27 19.26
CA PHE A 83 -5.60 17.26 19.68
C PHE A 83 -5.28 16.69 21.06
N LEU A 84 -4.01 16.36 21.34
CA LEU A 84 -3.61 15.82 22.63
C LEU A 84 -3.78 16.83 23.76
N ASP A 85 -3.53 18.12 23.50
CA ASP A 85 -3.82 19.20 24.46
C ASP A 85 -5.30 19.28 24.82
N ASP A 86 -6.19 19.12 23.84
CA ASP A 86 -7.62 19.14 24.07
C ASP A 86 -8.12 17.86 24.75
N ALA A 87 -7.60 16.70 24.33
CA ALA A 87 -7.92 15.42 24.96
C ALA A 87 -7.53 15.39 26.45
N ALA A 88 -6.40 15.99 26.82
CA ALA A 88 -5.96 16.09 28.21
C ALA A 88 -6.93 16.89 29.10
N LYS A 89 -7.73 17.81 28.53
CA LYS A 89 -8.72 18.62 29.27
C LYS A 89 -10.06 17.89 29.44
N GLY A 90 -10.42 17.02 28.48
CA GLY A 90 -11.77 16.48 28.35
C GLY A 90 -12.12 15.33 29.30
N GLY A 91 -11.12 14.66 29.89
CA GLY A 91 -11.33 13.51 30.79
C GLY A 91 -11.93 12.27 30.13
N THR A 92 -12.24 12.32 28.83
CA THR A 92 -12.79 11.21 28.05
C THR A 92 -11.67 10.44 27.33
N PRO A 93 -11.80 9.12 27.17
CA PRO A 93 -10.88 8.36 26.32
C PRO A 93 -10.87 8.87 24.89
N PHE A 94 -9.70 8.87 24.25
CA PHE A 94 -9.54 9.34 22.88
C PHE A 94 -9.05 8.23 21.95
N TYR A 95 -9.33 8.41 20.66
CA TYR A 95 -8.70 7.69 19.57
C TYR A 95 -8.15 8.72 18.57
N ILE A 96 -6.88 8.59 18.22
CA ILE A 96 -6.23 9.40 17.19
C ILE A 96 -5.48 8.49 16.22
N ASN A 97 -5.67 8.74 14.93
CA ASN A 97 -4.91 8.10 13.86
C ASN A 97 -4.08 9.16 13.13
N VAL A 98 -2.76 9.13 13.32
CA VAL A 98 -1.83 10.10 12.74
C VAL A 98 -1.18 9.49 11.51
N ASN A 99 -1.52 10.00 10.33
CA ASN A 99 -1.01 9.51 9.05
C ASN A 99 -0.09 10.57 8.43
N PHE A 100 1.21 10.38 8.60
CA PHE A 100 2.23 11.19 7.93
C PHE A 100 2.35 10.81 6.44
N MET A 101 2.75 11.76 5.61
CA MET A 101 2.98 11.54 4.18
C MET A 101 4.40 11.07 3.85
N LYS A 102 5.38 11.33 4.74
CA LYS A 102 6.78 10.92 4.50
C LYS A 102 6.87 9.43 4.18
N VAL A 103 7.90 9.11 3.40
CA VAL A 103 8.20 7.79 2.83
C VAL A 103 7.29 7.32 1.68
N HIS A 104 6.35 8.15 1.22
CA HIS A 104 5.69 8.00 -0.09
C HIS A 104 6.37 8.88 -1.15
N GLN A 105 6.58 8.34 -2.35
CA GLN A 105 7.17 9.07 -3.47
C GLN A 105 6.22 10.19 -3.97
N PRO A 106 6.71 11.38 -4.35
CA PRO A 106 8.10 11.85 -4.28
C PRO A 106 8.53 12.18 -2.84
N ASN A 107 9.68 11.67 -2.40
CA ASN A 107 10.20 12.05 -1.09
C ASN A 107 10.78 13.45 -1.14
N MET A 108 10.25 14.32 -0.28
CA MET A 108 10.67 15.69 -0.13
C MET A 108 10.73 15.97 1.37
N PRO A 109 11.90 15.82 2.02
CA PRO A 109 12.04 16.15 3.44
C PRO A 109 11.78 17.65 3.63
N ALA A 110 11.30 18.04 4.81
CA ALA A 110 11.25 19.45 5.17
C ALA A 110 12.68 20.04 5.17
N PRO A 111 12.86 21.36 4.90
CA PRO A 111 14.18 21.96 4.76
C PRO A 111 15.14 21.69 5.94
N GLU A 112 14.61 21.59 7.15
CA GLU A 112 15.39 21.30 8.36
C GLU A 112 15.90 19.84 8.45
N PHE A 113 15.32 18.92 7.67
CA PHE A 113 15.69 17.51 7.60
C PHE A 113 16.53 17.13 6.37
N GLU A 114 16.74 18.07 5.44
CA GLU A 114 17.63 17.86 4.30
C GLU A 114 19.04 17.48 4.78
N HIS A 115 19.54 16.36 4.26
CA HIS A 115 20.85 15.77 4.55
C HIS A 115 21.10 15.44 6.03
N LYS A 116 20.04 15.20 6.82
CA LYS A 116 20.15 14.76 8.22
C LYS A 116 20.33 13.26 8.37
N SER A 117 19.97 12.47 7.35
CA SER A 117 20.25 11.03 7.34
C SER A 117 21.71 10.73 6.98
N LEU A 118 22.17 9.54 7.38
CA LEU A 118 23.53 9.07 7.05
C LEU A 118 23.74 8.89 5.54
N SER A 119 22.73 8.43 4.79
CA SER A 119 22.81 8.26 3.34
C SER A 119 22.57 9.55 2.57
N LYS A 120 22.02 10.59 3.21
CA LYS A 120 21.69 11.90 2.61
C LYS A 120 20.76 11.80 1.40
N THR A 121 20.01 10.71 1.28
CA THR A 121 18.99 10.50 0.25
C THR A 121 17.68 11.10 0.71
N LYS A 122 16.87 11.61 -0.22
CA LYS A 122 15.56 12.20 0.12
C LYS A 122 14.64 11.26 0.87
N TYR A 123 14.65 9.97 0.52
CA TYR A 123 13.93 8.94 1.25
C TYR A 123 14.43 8.83 2.70
N ALA A 124 15.74 8.68 2.92
CA ALA A 124 16.28 8.49 4.26
C ALA A 124 16.15 9.76 5.13
N ASP A 125 16.28 10.94 4.52
CA ASP A 125 16.00 12.21 5.20
C ASP A 125 14.51 12.30 5.61
N SER A 126 13.59 11.83 4.76
CA SER A 126 12.17 11.70 5.11
C SER A 126 11.90 10.69 6.23
N VAL A 127 12.71 9.63 6.36
CA VAL A 127 12.64 8.70 7.50
C VAL A 127 13.09 9.38 8.79
N VAL A 128 14.17 10.16 8.77
CA VAL A 128 14.63 10.94 9.94
C VAL A 128 13.59 11.97 10.35
N GLU A 129 12.96 12.63 9.38
CA GLU A 129 11.83 13.52 9.64
C GLU A 129 10.69 12.78 10.33
N LEU A 130 10.21 11.68 9.75
CA LEU A 130 9.12 10.87 10.31
C LEU A 130 9.39 10.45 11.76
N ASP A 131 10.59 9.94 12.04
CA ASP A 131 11.02 9.54 13.38
C ASP A 131 10.99 10.72 14.37
N ALA A 132 11.55 11.87 13.99
CA ALA A 132 11.56 13.06 14.84
C ALA A 132 10.15 13.58 15.17
N ARG A 133 9.23 13.56 14.18
CA ARG A 133 7.84 14.01 14.38
C ARG A 133 7.06 13.06 15.28
N ILE A 134 7.25 11.74 15.12
CA ILE A 134 6.70 10.73 16.04
C ILE A 134 7.25 10.94 17.45
N GLY A 135 8.56 11.19 17.58
CA GLY A 135 9.21 11.50 18.86
C GLY A 135 8.53 12.65 19.61
N ARG A 136 8.19 13.73 18.92
CA ARG A 136 7.47 14.88 19.51
C ARG A 136 6.06 14.54 19.98
N ILE A 137 5.34 13.67 19.27
CA ILE A 137 4.03 13.18 19.73
C ILE A 137 4.19 12.33 21.01
N MET A 138 5.21 11.48 21.05
CA MET A 138 5.51 10.68 22.25
C MET A 138 5.94 11.55 23.44
N ASP A 139 6.73 12.61 23.21
CA ASP A 139 7.08 13.61 24.22
C ASP A 139 5.84 14.36 24.73
N LYS A 140 4.88 14.66 23.84
CA LYS A 140 3.63 15.31 24.22
C LYS A 140 2.81 14.43 25.16
N LEU A 141 2.64 13.14 24.83
CA LEU A 141 1.97 12.17 25.70
C LEU A 141 2.61 12.10 27.09
N ARG A 142 3.95 12.11 27.16
CA ARG A 142 4.71 12.19 28.42
C ARG A 142 4.43 13.47 29.19
N SER A 143 4.55 14.62 28.52
CA SER A 143 4.39 15.93 29.16
C SER A 143 2.99 16.16 29.74
N LEU A 144 1.97 15.54 29.14
CA LEU A 144 0.59 15.58 29.59
C LEU A 144 0.24 14.49 30.61
N GLY A 145 1.18 13.60 30.95
CA GLY A 145 0.94 12.47 31.87
C GLY A 145 0.01 11.39 31.30
N LEU A 146 -0.20 11.35 29.97
CA LEU A 146 -1.13 10.44 29.31
C LEU A 146 -0.50 9.08 28.94
N GLU A 147 0.83 8.97 28.95
CA GLU A 147 1.54 7.80 28.42
C GLU A 147 1.13 6.47 29.07
N GLN A 148 0.89 6.45 30.38
CA GLN A 148 0.56 5.21 31.11
C GLN A 148 -0.84 4.67 30.75
N ASN A 149 -1.71 5.53 30.22
CA ASN A 149 -3.08 5.19 29.82
C ASN A 149 -3.29 5.29 28.30
N THR A 150 -2.22 5.28 27.51
CA THR A 150 -2.29 5.34 26.05
C THR A 150 -1.58 4.15 25.43
N LEU A 151 -2.31 3.33 24.68
CA LEU A 151 -1.72 2.35 23.77
C LEU A 151 -1.32 3.06 22.48
N VAL A 152 -0.03 3.10 22.18
CA VAL A 152 0.50 3.59 20.90
C VAL A 152 0.86 2.40 20.03
N PHE A 153 0.37 2.37 18.79
CA PHE A 153 0.73 1.38 17.78
C PHE A 153 1.26 2.08 16.52
N TYR A 154 2.43 1.65 16.05
CA TYR A 154 3.05 2.15 14.82
C TYR A 154 3.15 1.02 13.79
N THR A 155 2.79 1.31 12.54
CA THR A 155 2.95 0.43 11.38
C THR A 155 2.97 1.24 10.08
N THR A 156 3.24 0.58 8.96
CA THR A 156 3.02 1.12 7.60
C THR A 156 1.88 0.38 6.90
N ASP A 157 1.41 0.93 5.78
CA ASP A 157 0.29 0.42 4.98
C ASP A 157 0.68 -0.76 4.05
N ASN A 158 1.88 -0.71 3.48
CA ASN A 158 2.46 -1.76 2.64
C ASN A 158 3.99 -1.80 2.78
N GLY A 159 4.61 -2.78 2.12
CA GLY A 159 6.06 -2.87 1.99
C GLY A 159 6.66 -1.75 1.13
N ALA A 160 8.00 -1.64 1.11
CA ALA A 160 8.70 -0.58 0.39
C ALA A 160 8.34 -0.58 -1.11
N TRP A 161 8.23 0.61 -1.72
CA TRP A 161 7.98 0.78 -3.16
C TRP A 161 9.30 0.84 -3.93
N GLN A 162 9.88 -0.30 -4.30
CA GLN A 162 11.24 -0.41 -4.82
C GLN A 162 11.34 -0.13 -6.33
N ASP A 163 10.26 -0.27 -7.10
CA ASP A 163 10.25 -0.03 -8.55
C ASP A 163 10.28 1.46 -8.95
N VAL A 164 10.41 2.38 -7.96
CA VAL A 164 10.62 3.83 -8.14
C VAL A 164 12.03 4.29 -7.71
N TYR A 165 12.97 3.35 -7.56
CA TYR A 165 14.39 3.64 -7.33
C TYR A 165 14.91 4.75 -8.28
N PRO A 166 15.78 5.69 -7.82
CA PRO A 166 16.50 5.70 -6.53
C PRO A 166 15.73 6.30 -5.35
N ASP A 167 14.53 6.84 -5.56
CA ASP A 167 13.74 7.49 -4.51
C ASP A 167 12.82 6.51 -3.78
N ALA A 168 13.42 5.50 -3.15
CA ALA A 168 12.72 4.36 -2.59
C ALA A 168 13.31 3.91 -1.25
N GLY A 169 12.48 3.23 -0.47
CA GLY A 169 12.91 2.44 0.67
C GLY A 169 13.44 1.06 0.27
N TYR A 170 13.79 0.26 1.26
CA TYR A 170 14.30 -1.09 1.07
C TYR A 170 13.57 -2.07 1.99
N THR A 171 13.41 -3.31 1.52
CA THR A 171 12.93 -4.44 2.33
C THR A 171 13.91 -5.61 2.20
N PRO A 172 14.23 -6.32 3.31
CA PRO A 172 15.09 -7.50 3.26
C PRO A 172 14.35 -8.76 2.74
N PHE A 173 13.03 -8.66 2.50
CA PHE A 173 12.19 -9.74 2.02
C PHE A 173 11.96 -9.63 0.52
N ARG A 174 11.70 -10.75 -0.15
CA ARG A 174 11.44 -10.77 -1.59
C ARG A 174 10.22 -9.95 -1.96
N GLY A 175 10.28 -9.30 -3.11
CA GLY A 175 9.21 -8.50 -3.68
C GLY A 175 9.07 -7.13 -3.00
N THR A 176 8.01 -6.43 -3.38
CA THR A 176 7.82 -5.01 -3.09
C THR A 176 6.34 -4.64 -3.12
N LYS A 177 6.00 -3.36 -2.89
CA LYS A 177 4.64 -2.82 -3.02
C LYS A 177 3.95 -3.36 -4.29
N GLY A 178 2.70 -3.81 -4.13
CA GLY A 178 1.88 -4.36 -5.21
C GLY A 178 2.04 -5.86 -5.47
N THR A 179 2.88 -6.56 -4.70
CA THR A 179 3.06 -8.02 -4.80
C THR A 179 2.50 -8.75 -3.57
N VAL A 180 2.16 -10.03 -3.70
CA VAL A 180 1.77 -10.91 -2.57
C VAL A 180 2.96 -11.51 -1.81
N ARG A 181 4.18 -11.07 -2.14
CA ARG A 181 5.42 -11.50 -1.51
C ARG A 181 5.59 -10.87 -0.12
N GLU A 182 6.48 -11.42 0.69
CA GLU A 182 6.74 -10.92 2.05
C GLU A 182 7.18 -9.45 2.01
N GLY A 183 8.00 -9.04 1.05
CA GLY A 183 8.45 -7.66 0.89
C GLY A 183 7.37 -6.66 0.48
N GLY A 184 6.21 -7.13 0.02
CA GLY A 184 5.05 -6.28 -0.26
C GLY A 184 4.09 -6.10 0.93
N ASN A 185 4.09 -7.03 1.89
CA ASN A 185 3.06 -7.11 2.95
C ASN A 185 3.62 -7.11 4.38
N ARG A 186 4.85 -7.59 4.58
CA ARG A 186 5.47 -7.65 5.91
C ARG A 186 6.08 -6.29 6.24
N VAL A 187 5.44 -5.59 7.16
CA VAL A 187 5.73 -4.22 7.56
C VAL A 187 6.28 -4.15 8.99
N PRO A 188 7.04 -3.09 9.35
CA PRO A 188 7.39 -2.86 10.74
C PRO A 188 6.13 -2.64 11.57
N ALA A 189 6.07 -3.22 12.77
CA ALA A 189 4.97 -3.03 13.70
C ALA A 189 5.53 -2.92 15.13
N MET A 190 5.15 -1.86 15.84
CA MET A 190 5.61 -1.58 17.21
C MET A 190 4.44 -1.14 18.07
N ALA A 191 4.35 -1.67 19.29
CA ALA A 191 3.35 -1.27 20.28
C ALA A 191 4.03 -0.82 21.57
N VAL A 192 3.57 0.31 22.12
CA VAL A 192 4.09 0.91 23.34
C VAL A 192 2.91 1.21 24.27
N TRP A 193 2.95 0.65 25.47
CA TRP A 193 1.99 0.95 26.54
C TRP A 193 2.67 0.73 27.90
N PRO A 194 3.28 1.78 28.47
CA PRO A 194 3.97 1.72 29.76
C PRO A 194 3.10 1.08 30.84
N GLY A 195 3.71 0.19 31.64
CA GLY A 195 3.02 -0.55 32.70
C GLY A 195 2.08 -1.68 32.25
N LYS A 196 1.83 -1.83 30.93
CA LYS A 196 0.96 -2.87 30.36
C LYS A 196 1.71 -3.80 29.41
N ILE A 197 2.53 -3.26 28.52
CA ILE A 197 3.37 -4.02 27.58
C ILE A 197 4.79 -4.06 28.14
N LYS A 198 5.35 -5.28 28.28
CA LYS A 198 6.75 -5.46 28.74
C LYS A 198 7.73 -4.92 27.68
N PRO A 199 8.61 -3.95 28.02
CA PRO A 199 9.58 -3.39 27.08
C PRO A 199 10.53 -4.44 26.50
N GLY A 200 10.94 -4.25 25.24
CA GLY A 200 11.90 -5.14 24.56
C GLY A 200 11.36 -6.51 24.19
N THR A 201 10.05 -6.76 24.37
CA THR A 201 9.40 -8.02 23.99
C THR A 201 9.32 -8.14 22.47
N LYS A 202 9.55 -9.35 21.95
CA LYS A 202 9.39 -9.71 20.54
C LYS A 202 8.33 -10.79 20.41
N ASN A 203 7.55 -10.73 19.33
CA ASN A 203 6.53 -11.72 18.99
C ASN A 203 6.74 -12.24 17.57
N HIS A 204 6.42 -13.51 17.35
CA HIS A 204 6.50 -14.20 16.06
C HIS A 204 5.17 -14.80 15.60
N ASP A 205 4.09 -14.60 16.37
CA ASP A 205 2.74 -15.02 15.99
C ASP A 205 2.25 -14.25 14.75
N ILE A 206 1.27 -14.80 14.05
CA ILE A 206 0.65 -14.15 12.90
C ILE A 206 -0.29 -13.06 13.41
N VAL A 207 0.00 -11.82 13.03
CA VAL A 207 -0.77 -10.61 13.32
C VAL A 207 -0.64 -9.65 12.14
N GLY A 208 -1.56 -8.70 11.99
CA GLY A 208 -1.41 -7.64 11.01
C GLY A 208 -2.36 -6.46 11.21
N GLY A 209 -2.29 -5.46 10.32
CA GLY A 209 -3.07 -4.22 10.45
C GLY A 209 -4.59 -4.44 10.51
N LEU A 210 -5.10 -5.52 9.91
CA LEU A 210 -6.51 -5.91 10.00
C LEU A 210 -6.96 -6.16 11.45
N ASP A 211 -6.05 -6.60 12.32
CA ASP A 211 -6.32 -6.95 13.71
C ASP A 211 -6.46 -5.73 14.64
N LEU A 212 -6.10 -4.53 14.16
CA LEU A 212 -6.18 -3.30 14.96
C LEU A 212 -7.62 -2.98 15.39
N MET A 213 -8.61 -3.26 14.54
CA MET A 213 -10.02 -2.98 14.84
C MET A 213 -10.51 -3.76 16.07
N ALA A 214 -10.36 -5.08 16.08
CA ALA A 214 -10.73 -5.93 17.22
C ALA A 214 -9.90 -5.61 18.46
N THR A 215 -8.59 -5.36 18.28
CA THR A 215 -7.68 -5.04 19.38
C THR A 215 -8.07 -3.72 20.07
N PHE A 216 -8.33 -2.66 19.30
CA PHE A 216 -8.73 -1.37 19.86
C PHE A 216 -10.12 -1.42 20.50
N ALA A 217 -11.05 -2.16 19.92
CA ALA A 217 -12.35 -2.41 20.55
C ALA A 217 -12.19 -3.13 21.90
N SER A 218 -11.38 -4.19 21.95
CA SER A 218 -11.08 -4.95 23.16
C SER A 218 -10.45 -4.06 24.25
N VAL A 219 -9.45 -3.25 23.89
CA VAL A 219 -8.82 -2.28 24.79
C VAL A 219 -9.81 -1.24 25.32
N ALA A 220 -10.77 -0.81 24.49
CA ALA A 220 -11.83 0.11 24.88
C ALA A 220 -12.99 -0.55 25.64
N GLY A 221 -12.98 -1.87 25.84
CA GLY A 221 -14.09 -2.61 26.46
C GLY A 221 -15.34 -2.67 25.58
N LEU A 222 -15.18 -2.53 24.26
CA LEU A 222 -16.25 -2.51 23.27
C LEU A 222 -16.32 -3.83 22.51
N LYS A 223 -17.53 -4.16 22.06
CA LYS A 223 -17.75 -5.25 21.10
C LYS A 223 -17.79 -4.68 19.69
N LEU A 224 -17.26 -5.44 18.73
CA LEU A 224 -17.42 -5.10 17.32
C LEU A 224 -18.90 -5.21 16.90
N PRO A 225 -19.37 -4.33 16.00
CA PRO A 225 -20.75 -4.39 15.53
C PRO A 225 -20.98 -5.61 14.63
N GLU A 226 -22.17 -6.19 14.70
CA GLU A 226 -22.58 -7.32 13.84
C GLU A 226 -23.27 -6.87 12.55
N LYS A 227 -23.56 -5.56 12.43
CA LYS A 227 -24.27 -4.96 11.30
C LYS A 227 -23.61 -3.67 10.83
N ASP A 228 -23.70 -3.40 9.53
CA ASP A 228 -23.29 -2.12 8.94
C ASP A 228 -24.26 -0.97 9.26
N ARG A 229 -23.94 0.21 8.72
CA ARG A 229 -24.71 1.44 8.96
C ARG A 229 -26.10 1.36 8.30
N GLU A 230 -26.24 0.50 7.30
CA GLU A 230 -27.45 0.18 6.57
C GLU A 230 -28.21 -1.01 7.20
N GLY A 231 -27.73 -1.55 8.33
CA GLY A 231 -28.35 -2.63 9.08
C GLY A 231 -28.15 -4.03 8.47
N GLN A 232 -27.31 -4.17 7.44
CA GLN A 232 -26.98 -5.47 6.84
C GLN A 232 -25.98 -6.23 7.72
N PRO A 233 -26.08 -7.57 7.79
CA PRO A 233 -25.09 -8.39 8.49
C PRO A 233 -23.67 -8.11 7.97
N MET A 234 -22.72 -7.95 8.89
CA MET A 234 -21.31 -7.82 8.55
C MET A 234 -20.45 -8.75 9.41
N THR A 235 -19.21 -8.94 8.97
CA THR A 235 -18.17 -9.61 9.74
C THR A 235 -16.86 -8.85 9.62
N PHE A 236 -15.93 -9.14 10.52
CA PHE A 236 -14.58 -8.58 10.51
C PHE A 236 -13.56 -9.72 10.36
N ASP A 237 -12.59 -9.53 9.46
CA ASP A 237 -11.40 -10.39 9.38
C ASP A 237 -10.40 -10.15 10.54
N SER A 238 -10.80 -9.36 11.54
CA SER A 238 -9.97 -8.82 12.62
C SER A 238 -9.97 -9.73 13.84
N HIS A 239 -8.79 -10.04 14.38
CA HIS A 239 -8.63 -10.78 15.65
C HIS A 239 -8.07 -9.88 16.75
N ASP A 240 -8.39 -10.16 18.01
CA ASP A 240 -7.84 -9.42 19.14
C ASP A 240 -6.39 -9.83 19.42
N MET A 241 -5.46 -8.88 19.30
CA MET A 241 -4.04 -9.06 19.62
C MET A 241 -3.71 -8.78 21.09
N SER A 242 -4.67 -8.36 21.92
CA SER A 242 -4.42 -8.02 23.33
C SER A 242 -3.70 -9.13 24.11
N PRO A 243 -3.95 -10.45 23.89
CA PRO A 243 -3.19 -11.48 24.61
C PRO A 243 -1.70 -11.50 24.24
N VAL A 244 -1.38 -11.19 22.99
CA VAL A 244 0.00 -11.06 22.48
C VAL A 244 0.67 -9.81 23.07
N LEU A 245 -0.03 -8.68 23.03
CA LEU A 245 0.50 -7.39 23.51
C LEU A 245 0.78 -7.43 25.02
N LEU A 246 -0.14 -7.98 25.80
CA LEU A 246 -0.07 -8.05 27.26
C LEU A 246 0.73 -9.25 27.78
N GLY A 247 1.21 -10.13 26.88
CA GLY A 247 1.97 -11.32 27.24
C GLY A 247 1.16 -12.36 28.02
N THR A 248 -0.17 -12.35 27.88
CA THR A 248 -1.08 -13.29 28.55
C THR A 248 -1.43 -14.50 27.68
N GLY A 249 -1.10 -14.47 26.39
CA GLY A 249 -1.40 -15.57 25.47
C GLY A 249 -0.81 -15.43 24.07
N LYS A 250 -1.31 -16.27 23.17
CA LYS A 250 -0.94 -16.34 21.75
C LYS A 250 -2.02 -15.72 20.88
N SER A 251 -1.66 -15.31 19.66
CA SER A 251 -2.63 -14.90 18.65
C SER A 251 -3.56 -16.07 18.30
N GLU A 252 -4.86 -15.79 18.23
CA GLU A 252 -5.84 -16.75 17.72
C GLU A 252 -5.66 -17.01 16.23
N ARG A 253 -5.13 -16.02 15.50
CA ARG A 253 -4.93 -16.09 14.07
C ARG A 253 -3.89 -17.17 13.69
N LYS A 254 -4.32 -18.13 12.86
CA LYS A 254 -3.47 -19.23 12.36
C LYS A 254 -3.14 -19.13 10.87
N SER A 255 -3.85 -18.28 10.14
CA SER A 255 -3.67 -18.06 8.70
C SER A 255 -3.66 -16.59 8.33
N TRP A 256 -3.06 -16.30 7.17
CA TRP A 256 -3.07 -14.99 6.53
C TRP A 256 -3.33 -15.15 5.03
N PHE A 257 -4.08 -14.22 4.46
CA PHE A 257 -4.46 -14.21 3.05
C PHE A 257 -3.90 -12.95 2.40
N TYR A 258 -3.22 -13.11 1.28
CA TYR A 258 -2.56 -12.03 0.55
C TYR A 258 -3.30 -11.84 -0.76
N PHE A 259 -3.88 -10.65 -0.94
CA PHE A 259 -4.67 -10.29 -2.10
C PHE A 259 -3.90 -9.32 -3.00
N THR A 260 -4.27 -9.27 -4.27
CA THR A 260 -3.99 -8.11 -5.13
C THR A 260 -5.30 -7.49 -5.57
N GLU A 261 -5.27 -6.17 -5.78
CA GLU A 261 -6.31 -5.28 -6.33
C GLU A 261 -7.76 -5.81 -6.32
N ASP A 262 -8.14 -6.68 -7.25
CA ASP A 262 -9.51 -7.08 -7.56
C ASP A 262 -9.80 -8.59 -7.43
N GLU A 263 -8.85 -9.36 -6.87
CA GLU A 263 -8.99 -10.81 -6.79
C GLU A 263 -9.96 -11.23 -5.67
N LEU A 264 -10.93 -12.10 -5.99
CA LEU A 264 -11.82 -12.69 -4.99
C LEU A 264 -11.14 -13.80 -4.18
N THR A 265 -10.19 -14.52 -4.78
CA THR A 265 -9.37 -15.54 -4.10
C THR A 265 -7.98 -14.98 -3.85
N PRO A 266 -7.32 -15.31 -2.74
CA PRO A 266 -6.02 -14.74 -2.42
C PRO A 266 -4.91 -15.23 -3.38
N GLY A 267 -4.05 -14.32 -3.81
CA GLY A 267 -2.86 -14.60 -4.62
C GLY A 267 -1.75 -15.32 -3.84
N ALA A 268 -1.78 -15.29 -2.50
CA ALA A 268 -0.99 -16.18 -1.64
C ALA A 268 -1.73 -16.47 -0.33
N VAL A 269 -1.41 -17.60 0.31
CA VAL A 269 -1.95 -17.98 1.61
C VAL A 269 -0.85 -18.48 2.53
N ARG A 270 -0.89 -18.06 3.79
CA ARG A 270 -0.01 -18.54 4.85
C ARG A 270 -0.81 -19.29 5.89
N VAL A 271 -0.32 -20.45 6.33
CA VAL A 271 -0.83 -21.20 7.48
C VAL A 271 0.37 -21.59 8.34
N GLY A 272 0.42 -21.09 9.57
CA GLY A 272 1.59 -21.24 10.43
C GLY A 272 2.84 -20.58 9.82
N ASN A 273 3.94 -21.34 9.70
CA ASN A 273 5.18 -20.88 9.09
C ASN A 273 5.22 -21.09 7.56
N TYR A 274 4.29 -21.85 6.99
CA TYR A 274 4.29 -22.14 5.55
C TYR A 274 3.44 -21.15 4.77
N LYS A 275 3.93 -20.76 3.58
CA LYS A 275 3.23 -19.88 2.64
C LYS A 275 3.22 -20.50 1.24
N ALA A 276 2.03 -20.59 0.64
CA ALA A 276 1.86 -20.89 -0.78
C ALA A 276 1.59 -19.61 -1.57
N VAL A 277 2.30 -19.46 -2.70
CA VAL A 277 2.17 -18.32 -3.61
C VAL A 277 1.64 -18.81 -4.95
N PHE A 278 0.47 -18.27 -5.33
CA PHE A 278 -0.21 -18.57 -6.59
C PHE A 278 0.03 -17.49 -7.63
N ASN A 279 0.00 -16.22 -7.21
CA ASN A 279 0.24 -15.06 -8.06
C ASN A 279 1.70 -14.61 -7.96
N LEU A 280 2.41 -14.66 -9.09
CA LEU A 280 3.82 -14.30 -9.24
C LEU A 280 4.03 -12.87 -9.77
N ARG A 281 3.04 -11.98 -9.58
CA ARG A 281 3.15 -10.58 -10.01
C ARG A 281 4.43 -9.95 -9.47
N GLY A 282 5.15 -9.28 -10.36
CA GLY A 282 6.40 -8.59 -10.03
C GLY A 282 7.64 -9.45 -10.16
N ASP A 283 7.53 -10.78 -10.26
CA ASP A 283 8.70 -11.68 -10.31
C ASP A 283 9.41 -11.76 -11.67
N ASP A 284 8.92 -11.09 -12.73
CA ASP A 284 9.53 -11.02 -14.07
C ASP A 284 10.01 -12.38 -14.65
N GLY A 285 9.29 -13.46 -14.35
CA GLY A 285 9.65 -14.81 -14.78
C GLY A 285 10.84 -15.44 -14.05
N ALA A 286 11.39 -14.81 -13.01
CA ALA A 286 12.45 -15.35 -12.18
C ALA A 286 11.98 -16.59 -11.39
N ALA A 287 12.51 -17.76 -11.76
CA ALA A 287 12.33 -19.01 -11.01
C ALA A 287 13.07 -18.93 -9.67
N THR A 288 12.46 -19.40 -8.59
CA THR A 288 13.04 -19.49 -7.23
C THR A 288 14.46 -20.07 -7.23
N GLY A 289 15.38 -19.47 -6.47
CA GLY A 289 16.73 -19.98 -6.24
C GLY A 289 17.66 -18.98 -5.54
N GLY A 290 18.83 -19.44 -5.07
CA GLY A 290 19.78 -18.58 -4.34
C GLY A 290 20.39 -17.42 -5.15
N LEU A 291 20.26 -17.48 -6.48
CA LEU A 291 20.73 -16.47 -7.44
C LEU A 291 19.61 -15.62 -8.02
N THR A 292 18.36 -15.77 -7.54
CA THR A 292 17.28 -14.88 -7.99
C THR A 292 17.58 -13.47 -7.58
N VAL A 293 17.86 -12.63 -8.56
CA VAL A 293 17.76 -11.18 -8.40
C VAL A 293 16.29 -10.86 -8.20
N ASP A 294 15.98 -10.10 -7.15
CA ASP A 294 14.63 -9.59 -6.94
C ASP A 294 14.36 -8.61 -8.08
N SER A 295 13.68 -9.09 -9.12
CA SER A 295 13.19 -8.24 -10.19
C SER A 295 12.14 -7.35 -9.55
N ASN A 296 12.56 -6.17 -9.09
CA ASN A 296 11.69 -5.21 -8.41
C ASN A 296 10.75 -4.53 -9.42
N LEU A 297 9.99 -5.29 -10.21
CA LEU A 297 8.96 -4.73 -11.08
C LEU A 297 7.70 -4.37 -10.28
N GLY A 298 7.49 -5.04 -9.14
CA GLY A 298 6.43 -4.70 -8.20
C GLY A 298 5.06 -4.58 -8.86
N TRP A 299 4.41 -3.45 -8.62
CA TRP A 299 3.12 -3.11 -9.21
C TRP A 299 3.13 -3.00 -10.75
N LYS A 300 4.28 -2.70 -11.37
CA LYS A 300 4.44 -2.62 -12.85
C LYS A 300 4.64 -3.98 -13.52
N GLY A 301 4.89 -5.03 -12.74
CA GLY A 301 5.13 -6.37 -13.27
C GLY A 301 3.85 -7.05 -13.75
N SER A 302 3.96 -7.91 -14.77
CA SER A 302 2.84 -8.75 -15.22
C SER A 302 2.40 -9.75 -14.14
N SER A 303 1.10 -9.98 -13.99
CA SER A 303 0.59 -11.12 -13.22
C SER A 303 0.82 -12.45 -13.96
N LYS A 304 1.24 -13.48 -13.23
CA LYS A 304 1.30 -14.87 -13.70
C LYS A 304 0.84 -15.81 -12.60
N TYR A 305 -0.05 -16.76 -12.92
CA TYR A 305 -0.54 -17.73 -11.95
C TYR A 305 0.08 -19.11 -12.12
N VAL A 306 0.40 -19.74 -11.00
CA VAL A 306 0.91 -21.13 -10.91
C VAL A 306 0.00 -21.98 -10.02
N ALA A 307 -1.31 -21.93 -10.26
CA ALA A 307 -2.31 -22.46 -9.34
C ALA A 307 -2.26 -23.99 -9.14
N THR A 308 -1.90 -24.76 -10.17
CA THR A 308 -1.85 -26.24 -10.08
C THR A 308 -0.72 -26.74 -9.18
N VAL A 309 0.43 -26.06 -9.24
CA VAL A 309 1.64 -26.38 -8.46
C VAL A 309 2.19 -25.04 -7.95
N PRO A 310 1.65 -24.50 -6.85
CA PRO A 310 2.10 -23.21 -6.31
C PRO A 310 3.50 -23.32 -5.73
N GLN A 311 4.16 -22.17 -5.60
CA GLN A 311 5.42 -22.12 -4.87
C GLN A 311 5.13 -22.17 -3.37
N VAL A 312 5.77 -23.08 -2.65
CA VAL A 312 5.64 -23.17 -1.19
C VAL A 312 6.96 -22.84 -0.52
N PHE A 313 6.89 -22.05 0.55
CA PHE A 313 8.02 -21.60 1.34
C PHE A 313 7.79 -21.86 2.82
N ASP A 314 8.85 -22.28 3.53
CA ASP A 314 8.91 -22.22 4.99
C ASP A 314 9.51 -20.87 5.39
N LEU A 315 8.68 -19.94 5.87
CA LEU A 315 9.10 -18.57 6.18
C LEU A 315 10.02 -18.47 7.40
N TRP A 316 10.14 -19.53 8.21
CA TRP A 316 11.09 -19.55 9.33
C TRP A 316 12.51 -19.90 8.85
N GLN A 317 12.61 -20.79 7.87
CA GLN A 317 13.88 -21.18 7.27
C GLN A 317 14.30 -20.23 6.13
N ASP A 318 13.33 -19.74 5.36
CA ASP A 318 13.52 -18.95 4.16
C ASP A 318 12.55 -17.75 4.12
N PRO A 319 12.81 -16.71 4.93
CA PRO A 319 11.96 -15.51 4.95
C PRO A 319 12.00 -14.70 3.65
N GLN A 320 12.92 -15.03 2.73
CA GLN A 320 13.08 -14.37 1.44
C GLN A 320 12.41 -15.14 0.30
N GLU A 321 11.69 -16.23 0.57
CA GLU A 321 10.92 -16.96 -0.46
C GLU A 321 11.82 -17.34 -1.67
N ARG A 322 13.05 -17.79 -1.38
CA ARG A 322 14.06 -18.16 -2.36
C ARG A 322 13.95 -19.60 -2.82
N TYR A 323 13.58 -20.53 -1.95
CA TYR A 323 13.63 -21.96 -2.21
C TYR A 323 12.23 -22.56 -2.14
N ASP A 324 11.70 -22.91 -3.32
CA ASP A 324 10.42 -23.62 -3.41
C ASP A 324 10.57 -25.06 -2.92
N ILE A 325 9.80 -25.40 -1.90
CA ILE A 325 9.80 -26.72 -1.24
C ILE A 325 8.54 -27.53 -1.52
N PHE A 326 7.69 -27.11 -2.48
CA PHE A 326 6.46 -27.83 -2.83
C PHE A 326 6.74 -29.30 -3.17
N MET A 327 7.57 -29.51 -4.20
CA MET A 327 8.07 -30.81 -4.65
C MET A 327 9.46 -30.64 -5.24
N ASN A 328 10.49 -31.05 -4.51
CA ASN A 328 11.85 -31.13 -5.04
C ASN A 328 12.49 -32.48 -4.69
N ASN A 329 13.68 -32.75 -5.22
CA ASN A 329 14.35 -34.05 -5.08
C ASN A 329 14.69 -34.46 -3.62
N TYR A 330 14.57 -33.53 -2.65
CA TYR A 330 14.97 -33.74 -1.25
C TYR A 330 13.84 -33.52 -0.24
N THR A 331 12.83 -32.72 -0.58
CA THR A 331 11.70 -32.38 0.30
C THR A 331 10.40 -32.34 -0.49
N GLU A 332 9.37 -32.95 0.08
CA GLU A 332 7.99 -32.83 -0.39
C GLU A 332 7.13 -32.16 0.70
N ARG A 333 6.51 -31.02 0.37
CA ARG A 333 5.59 -30.28 1.26
C ARG A 333 4.19 -30.13 0.67
N THR A 334 3.82 -31.00 -0.28
CA THR A 334 2.49 -31.03 -0.90
C THR A 334 1.34 -31.06 0.11
N TRP A 335 1.53 -31.70 1.27
CA TRP A 335 0.56 -31.74 2.38
C TRP A 335 0.14 -30.35 2.90
N THR A 336 0.97 -29.31 2.75
CA THR A 336 0.60 -27.94 3.18
C THR A 336 -0.61 -27.43 2.39
N MET A 337 -0.81 -27.93 1.17
CA MET A 337 -1.97 -27.54 0.36
C MET A 337 -3.28 -28.03 0.92
N VAL A 338 -3.30 -29.10 1.72
CA VAL A 338 -4.53 -29.58 2.35
C VAL A 338 -5.03 -28.53 3.34
N THR A 339 -4.16 -28.07 4.25
CA THR A 339 -4.52 -27.06 5.27
C THR A 339 -4.77 -25.68 4.67
N MET A 340 -3.98 -25.29 3.66
CA MET A 340 -4.17 -24.03 2.94
C MET A 340 -5.46 -24.00 2.13
N SER A 341 -5.81 -25.11 1.46
CA SER A 341 -7.07 -25.22 0.72
C SER A 341 -8.27 -25.18 1.66
N GLU A 342 -8.16 -25.77 2.85
CA GLU A 342 -9.20 -25.68 3.88
C GLU A 342 -9.39 -24.23 4.35
N ALA A 343 -8.30 -23.51 4.64
CA ALA A 343 -8.35 -22.10 5.02
C ALA A 343 -8.98 -21.21 3.93
N VAL A 344 -8.60 -21.41 2.66
CA VAL A 344 -9.20 -20.67 1.53
C VAL A 344 -10.67 -21.03 1.36
N LYS A 345 -11.05 -22.31 1.48
CA LYS A 345 -12.48 -22.72 1.43
C LYS A 345 -13.29 -22.09 2.55
N ALA A 346 -12.74 -22.00 3.77
CA ALA A 346 -13.41 -21.35 4.89
C ALA A 346 -13.64 -19.85 4.59
N LEU A 347 -12.64 -19.16 4.07
CA LEU A 347 -12.77 -17.76 3.63
C LEU A 347 -13.81 -17.60 2.53
N MET A 348 -13.75 -18.40 1.46
CA MET A 348 -14.69 -18.30 0.35
C MET A 348 -16.15 -18.55 0.76
N LYS A 349 -16.38 -19.39 1.79
CA LYS A 349 -17.73 -19.59 2.35
C LYS A 349 -18.28 -18.33 3.02
N THR A 350 -17.43 -17.47 3.59
CA THR A 350 -17.90 -16.24 4.23
C THR A 350 -18.51 -15.30 3.21
N TYR A 351 -18.00 -15.26 1.98
CA TYR A 351 -18.53 -14.38 0.92
C TYR A 351 -19.97 -14.68 0.51
N ALA A 352 -20.46 -15.91 0.72
CA ALA A 352 -21.85 -16.25 0.49
C ALA A 352 -22.78 -15.67 1.59
N GLN A 353 -22.26 -15.51 2.81
CA GLN A 353 -23.00 -14.97 3.95
C GLN A 353 -22.83 -13.44 4.06
N PHE A 354 -21.63 -12.96 3.76
CA PHE A 354 -21.18 -11.58 3.85
C PHE A 354 -20.47 -11.21 2.54
N PRO A 355 -21.23 -10.84 1.48
CA PRO A 355 -20.64 -10.51 0.19
C PRO A 355 -19.62 -9.37 0.29
N PRO A 356 -18.51 -9.43 -0.48
CA PRO A 356 -17.55 -8.34 -0.54
C PRO A 356 -18.21 -7.03 -0.94
N ARG A 357 -17.68 -5.92 -0.42
CA ARG A 357 -18.12 -4.58 -0.84
C ARG A 357 -17.84 -4.36 -2.32
N LYS A 358 -18.60 -3.44 -2.92
CA LYS A 358 -18.33 -2.97 -4.28
C LYS A 358 -16.88 -2.47 -4.39
N LEU A 359 -16.25 -2.75 -5.52
CA LEU A 359 -14.94 -2.20 -5.88
C LEU A 359 -14.97 -0.67 -5.73
N GLN A 360 -14.00 -0.13 -4.98
CA GLN A 360 -13.91 1.31 -4.71
C GLN A 360 -13.05 2.04 -5.74
N SER A 361 -12.21 1.32 -6.45
CA SER A 361 -11.34 1.83 -7.50
C SER A 361 -11.17 0.74 -8.53
N GLU A 362 -11.41 1.08 -9.79
CA GLU A 362 -11.24 0.17 -10.92
C GLU A 362 -10.18 0.76 -11.83
N VAL A 363 -9.19 -0.04 -12.18
CA VAL A 363 -8.21 0.26 -13.22
C VAL A 363 -8.49 -0.65 -14.41
N TYR A 364 -7.97 -0.32 -15.59
CA TYR A 364 -8.09 -1.20 -16.73
C TYR A 364 -7.39 -2.53 -16.45
N THR A 365 -8.16 -3.61 -16.31
CA THR A 365 -7.65 -4.96 -15.99
C THR A 365 -7.40 -5.84 -17.22
N GLY A 366 -7.56 -5.27 -18.42
CA GLY A 366 -7.40 -5.97 -19.69
C GLY A 366 -8.70 -6.03 -20.49
N PRO A 367 -8.68 -6.69 -21.66
CA PRO A 367 -9.85 -6.78 -22.53
C PRO A 367 -10.89 -7.73 -21.93
N VAL A 368 -12.17 -7.31 -21.96
CA VAL A 368 -13.29 -8.25 -21.83
C VAL A 368 -13.27 -9.15 -23.07
N THR A 369 -13.05 -10.44 -22.88
CA THR A 369 -13.04 -11.41 -23.96
C THR A 369 -14.45 -11.60 -24.53
N ILE A 370 -14.55 -12.04 -25.80
CA ILE A 370 -15.85 -12.35 -26.43
C ILE A 370 -16.65 -13.33 -25.57
N SER A 371 -16.02 -14.38 -25.05
CA SER A 371 -16.71 -15.36 -24.20
C SER A 371 -17.21 -14.77 -22.87
N GLN A 372 -16.50 -13.82 -22.27
CA GLN A 372 -16.99 -13.11 -21.08
C GLN A 372 -18.18 -12.22 -21.43
N TYR A 373 -18.12 -11.52 -22.57
CA TYR A 373 -19.21 -10.69 -23.06
C TYR A 373 -20.47 -11.53 -23.36
N GLU A 374 -20.33 -12.66 -24.05
CA GLU A 374 -21.43 -13.58 -24.35
C GLU A 374 -22.07 -14.16 -23.08
N ARG A 375 -21.26 -14.54 -22.09
CA ARG A 375 -21.77 -14.97 -20.77
C ARG A 375 -22.58 -13.87 -20.10
N LEU A 376 -22.07 -12.63 -20.12
CA LEU A 376 -22.80 -11.49 -19.58
C LEU A 376 -24.10 -11.28 -20.34
N GLN A 377 -24.10 -11.29 -21.67
CA GLN A 377 -25.32 -11.15 -22.47
C GLN A 377 -26.34 -12.24 -22.16
N SER A 378 -25.92 -13.50 -22.06
CA SER A 378 -26.83 -14.60 -21.70
C SER A 378 -27.47 -14.40 -20.33
N VAL A 379 -26.72 -13.88 -19.34
CA VAL A 379 -27.26 -13.54 -18.02
C VAL A 379 -28.23 -12.36 -18.13
N ARG A 380 -27.89 -11.32 -18.90
CA ARG A 380 -28.75 -10.15 -19.13
C ARG A 380 -30.09 -10.56 -19.74
N GLU A 381 -30.09 -11.44 -20.74
CA GLU A 381 -31.31 -11.92 -21.40
C GLU A 381 -32.21 -12.70 -20.42
N ARG A 382 -31.63 -13.58 -19.60
CA ARG A 382 -32.39 -14.33 -18.58
C ARG A 382 -33.01 -13.40 -17.55
N LEU A 383 -32.25 -12.43 -17.06
CA LEU A 383 -32.72 -11.46 -16.06
C LEU A 383 -33.71 -10.45 -16.64
N ALA A 384 -33.59 -10.09 -17.92
CA ALA A 384 -34.56 -9.25 -18.61
C ALA A 384 -35.94 -9.90 -18.65
N ASN A 385 -36.01 -11.24 -18.79
CA ASN A 385 -37.27 -11.99 -18.69
C ASN A 385 -37.90 -11.93 -17.29
N GLU A 386 -37.12 -11.60 -16.27
CA GLU A 386 -37.55 -11.40 -14.88
C GLU A 386 -37.72 -9.91 -14.54
N GLY A 387 -37.65 -9.01 -15.54
CA GLY A 387 -37.79 -7.56 -15.37
C GLY A 387 -36.56 -6.86 -14.77
N ILE A 388 -35.42 -7.55 -14.67
CA ILE A 388 -34.17 -7.03 -14.11
C ILE A 388 -33.26 -6.57 -15.25
N SER A 389 -32.88 -5.29 -15.25
CA SER A 389 -31.96 -4.71 -16.23
C SER A 389 -30.54 -4.60 -15.66
N LEU A 390 -29.59 -5.24 -16.31
CA LEU A 390 -28.16 -5.10 -16.03
C LEU A 390 -27.49 -4.23 -17.13
N PRO A 391 -26.65 -3.25 -16.76
CA PRO A 391 -25.94 -2.41 -17.72
C PRO A 391 -24.84 -3.20 -18.45
N LEU A 392 -24.47 -2.74 -19.66
CA LEU A 392 -23.30 -3.27 -20.37
C LEU A 392 -22.02 -2.63 -19.86
N PRO A 393 -20.88 -3.33 -19.91
CA PRO A 393 -19.58 -2.79 -19.55
C PRO A 393 -19.06 -1.92 -20.70
N THR A 394 -19.77 -0.82 -20.99
CA THR A 394 -19.43 0.16 -22.04
C THR A 394 -18.49 1.26 -21.54
N GLY A 395 -18.02 1.17 -20.28
CA GLY A 395 -17.10 2.14 -19.69
C GLY A 395 -17.71 3.54 -19.46
N GLN A 396 -19.01 3.63 -19.15
CA GLN A 396 -19.67 4.88 -18.76
C GLN A 396 -20.04 4.90 -17.28
#